data_AF-A0A9D1SXL3-F1
#
_entry.id   AF-A0A9D1SXL3-F1
#
_cell.length_a   1.000
_cell.length_b   1.000
_cell.length_c   1.000
_cell.angle_alpha   90.00
_cell.angle_beta   90.00
_cell.angle_gamma   90.00
#
_symmetry.space_group_name_H-M   'P 1'
#
loop_
_entity.id
_entity.type
_entity.pdbx_description
1 polymer ?
#
loop_
_entity_poly.entity_id
_entity_poly.type
_entity_poly.pdbx_seq_one_letter_code
_entity_poly.pdbx_strand_id
1 'polypeptide(L)'
;MYPYKILGFINLYGLMIGIGIAVCFVVLWTFSKRNHVESRFNDFVTLNAIVSIVVGFLSASLFQSIYDYIEDPSQGFQFNGGLTFIGGLIGGAVCFLIIYFIFRKKYQSRLIDVISILPCSILVAHAFGRVGCFFAGCCYGKPTDSIFGIQFVGMTQKVYPTQLFEAIFLFVLFGICAFLFLKKKFAYNMPVYLIGYGIFRFLIEYIRDDDRGGFVPGMSPSQFWGLVMVVLGIVLIFTMRPIVARRKAYLAEHPIVETPEKSLKESYAEWKAKRAEKKDKQK
;
A
#
# COMPACT_ATOMS: atom_id res chain seq x y z
N MET A 1 -2.78 3.52 26.55
CA MET A 1 -3.70 4.47 25.92
C MET A 1 -4.97 3.67 25.61
N TYR A 2 -6.15 4.06 26.10
CA TYR A 2 -7.41 3.43 25.67
C TYR A 2 -7.56 3.62 24.15
N PRO A 3 -8.34 2.79 23.44
CA PRO A 3 -8.91 3.22 22.17
C PRO A 3 -9.79 4.46 22.45
N TYR A 4 -9.20 5.64 22.35
CA TYR A 4 -9.91 6.90 22.53
C TYR A 4 -10.96 6.98 21.42
N LYS A 5 -12.22 6.89 21.81
CA LYS A 5 -13.36 7.16 20.93
C LYS A 5 -13.43 8.66 20.75
N ILE A 6 -12.96 9.13 19.61
CA ILE A 6 -13.24 10.48 19.13
C ILE A 6 -14.72 10.49 18.72
N LEU A 7 -15.49 11.42 19.28
CA LEU A 7 -16.93 11.56 19.03
C LEU A 7 -17.81 10.36 19.46
N GLY A 8 -17.36 9.53 20.41
CA GLY A 8 -18.18 8.45 20.99
C GLY A 8 -18.34 7.18 20.13
N PHE A 9 -17.99 7.21 18.85
CA PHE A 9 -18.06 6.05 17.93
C PHE A 9 -16.81 5.83 17.05
N ILE A 10 -15.91 6.80 16.88
CA ILE A 10 -14.71 6.65 16.03
C ILE A 10 -13.49 6.36 16.89
N ASN A 11 -12.89 5.18 16.75
CA ASN A 11 -11.61 4.89 17.38
C ASN A 11 -10.46 5.59 16.65
N LEU A 12 -9.50 6.14 17.40
CA LEU A 12 -8.30 6.77 16.86
C LEU A 12 -7.49 5.86 15.92
N TYR A 13 -7.52 4.54 16.17
CA TYR A 13 -6.99 3.52 15.25
C TYR A 13 -7.64 3.61 13.86
N GLY A 14 -8.97 3.61 13.80
CA GLY A 14 -9.72 3.69 12.55
C GLY A 14 -9.55 5.04 11.85
N LEU A 15 -9.49 6.13 12.62
CA LEU A 15 -9.17 7.46 12.08
C LEU A 15 -7.80 7.48 11.39
N MET A 16 -6.79 6.85 11.99
CA MET A 16 -5.45 6.79 11.42
C MET A 16 -5.37 5.92 10.16
N ILE A 17 -6.10 4.80 10.13
CA ILE A 17 -6.25 4.02 8.90
C ILE A 17 -6.91 4.85 7.80
N GLY A 18 -8.01 5.55 8.11
CA GLY A 18 -8.72 6.40 7.16
C GLY A 18 -7.83 7.50 6.57
N ILE A 19 -7.05 8.18 7.44
CA ILE A 19 -6.05 9.16 7.01
C ILE A 19 -4.98 8.51 6.13
N GLY A 20 -4.45 7.34 6.52
CA GLY A 20 -3.47 6.60 5.74
C GLY A 20 -3.96 6.26 4.34
N ILE A 21 -5.20 5.76 4.21
CA ILE A 21 -5.83 5.45 2.92
C ILE A 21 -6.00 6.72 2.08
N ALA A 22 -6.51 7.81 2.66
CA ALA A 22 -6.68 9.08 1.96
C ALA A 22 -5.34 9.62 1.43
N VAL A 23 -4.30 9.64 2.27
CA VAL A 23 -2.95 10.08 1.89
C VAL A 23 -2.35 9.16 0.81
N CYS A 24 -2.58 7.85 0.90
CA CYS A 24 -2.15 6.89 -0.13
C CYS A 24 -2.71 7.24 -1.52
N PHE A 25 -4.01 7.57 -1.60
CA PHE A 25 -4.63 7.99 -2.87
C PHE A 25 -4.16 9.36 -3.34
N VAL A 26 -3.94 10.31 -2.42
CA VAL A 26 -3.35 11.62 -2.76
C VAL A 26 -1.94 11.45 -3.34
N VAL A 27 -1.11 10.61 -2.73
CA VAL A 27 0.24 10.28 -3.22
C VAL A 27 0.15 9.61 -4.60
N LEU A 28 -0.72 8.60 -4.76
CA LEU A 28 -0.90 7.90 -6.04
C LEU A 28 -1.28 8.89 -7.14
N TRP A 29 -2.30 9.71 -6.91
CA TRP A 29 -2.75 10.71 -7.86
C TRP A 29 -1.67 11.74 -8.21
N THR A 30 -1.01 12.30 -7.19
CA THR A 30 0.01 13.34 -7.36
C THR A 30 1.22 12.80 -8.15
N PHE A 31 1.68 11.59 -7.81
CA PHE A 31 2.87 11.00 -8.41
C PHE A 31 2.57 10.47 -9.82
N SER A 32 1.37 9.91 -10.05
CA SER A 32 0.91 9.51 -11.38
C SER A 32 0.82 10.71 -12.33
N LYS A 33 0.29 11.85 -11.85
CA LYS A 33 0.24 13.09 -12.64
C LYS A 33 1.64 13.61 -12.96
N ARG A 34 2.57 13.58 -11.99
CA ARG A 34 3.97 13.98 -12.20
C ARG A 34 4.75 13.06 -13.14
N ASN A 35 4.35 11.80 -13.27
CA ASN A 35 4.97 10.84 -14.19
C ASN A 35 4.21 10.72 -15.51
N HIS A 36 3.26 11.64 -15.77
CA HIS A 36 2.46 11.70 -16.99
C HIS A 36 1.77 10.36 -17.31
N VAL A 37 1.34 9.65 -16.28
CA VAL A 37 0.55 8.42 -16.44
C VAL A 37 -0.77 8.80 -17.09
N GLU A 38 -1.14 8.11 -18.17
CA GLU A 38 -2.39 8.37 -18.89
C GLU A 38 -3.59 8.32 -17.93
N SER A 39 -4.43 9.36 -17.96
CA SER A 39 -5.56 9.51 -17.03
C SER A 39 -6.46 8.28 -16.98
N ARG A 40 -6.83 7.70 -18.14
CA ARG A 40 -7.67 6.49 -18.20
C ARG A 40 -7.04 5.29 -17.48
N PHE A 41 -5.73 5.15 -17.55
CA PHE A 41 -5.02 4.08 -16.85
C PHE A 41 -4.90 4.39 -15.35
N ASN A 42 -4.66 5.65 -14.98
CA ASN A 42 -4.63 6.06 -13.59
C ASN A 42 -5.99 5.87 -12.89
N ASP A 43 -7.09 6.19 -13.57
CA ASP A 43 -8.45 5.97 -13.08
C ASP A 43 -8.71 4.47 -12.90
N PHE A 44 -8.30 3.64 -13.86
CA PHE A 44 -8.37 2.18 -13.76
C PHE A 44 -7.59 1.65 -12.56
N VAL A 45 -6.34 2.08 -12.36
CA VAL A 45 -5.51 1.66 -11.22
C VAL A 45 -6.13 2.11 -9.90
N THR A 46 -6.67 3.33 -9.84
CA THR A 46 -7.31 3.88 -8.65
C THR A 46 -8.55 3.07 -8.27
N LEU A 47 -9.45 2.81 -9.24
CA LEU A 47 -10.63 1.98 -9.02
C LEU A 47 -10.27 0.55 -8.64
N ASN A 48 -9.28 -0.04 -9.31
CA ASN A 48 -8.77 -1.37 -8.97
C ASN A 48 -8.22 -1.41 -7.54
N ALA A 49 -7.47 -0.39 -7.12
CA ALA A 49 -6.97 -0.27 -5.75
C ALA A 49 -8.11 -0.18 -4.72
N ILE A 50 -9.17 0.58 -5.00
CA ILE A 50 -10.35 0.66 -4.12
C ILE A 50 -11.00 -0.72 -3.95
N VAL A 51 -11.27 -1.42 -5.06
CA VAL A 51 -11.83 -2.78 -5.04
C VAL A 51 -10.92 -3.72 -4.27
N SER A 52 -9.62 -3.65 -4.51
CA SER A 52 -8.62 -4.49 -3.86
C SER A 52 -8.51 -4.24 -2.36
N ILE A 53 -8.71 -2.99 -1.90
CA ILE A 53 -8.76 -2.68 -0.46
C ILE A 53 -9.99 -3.34 0.17
N VAL A 54 -11.17 -3.23 -0.45
CA VAL A 54 -12.40 -3.85 0.07
C VAL A 54 -12.27 -5.37 0.11
N VAL A 55 -11.81 -5.98 -0.98
CA VAL A 55 -11.56 -7.43 -1.05
C VAL A 55 -10.47 -7.84 -0.06
N GLY A 56 -9.46 -6.99 0.17
CA GLY A 56 -8.44 -7.18 1.19
C GLY A 56 -9.04 -7.25 2.59
N PHE A 57 -9.93 -6.33 2.97
CA PHE A 57 -10.61 -6.40 4.27
C PHE A 57 -11.45 -7.67 4.42
N LEU A 58 -12.21 -8.06 3.38
CA LEU A 58 -12.99 -9.30 3.39
C LEU A 58 -12.09 -10.54 3.49
N SER A 59 -10.97 -10.55 2.78
CA SER A 59 -9.96 -11.61 2.83
C SER A 59 -9.29 -11.68 4.20
N ALA A 60 -8.99 -10.54 4.83
CA ALA A 60 -8.44 -10.50 6.19
C ALA A 60 -9.39 -11.14 7.21
N SER A 61 -10.69 -10.88 7.10
CA SER A 61 -11.72 -11.54 7.91
C SER A 61 -11.80 -13.04 7.62
N LEU A 62 -11.84 -13.42 6.34
CA LEU A 62 -11.92 -14.82 5.92
C LEU A 62 -10.74 -15.64 6.45
N PHE A 63 -9.51 -15.13 6.33
CA PHE A 63 -8.33 -15.82 6.83
C PHE A 63 -8.40 -16.00 8.35
N GLN A 64 -8.81 -14.97 9.10
CA GLN A 64 -8.97 -15.08 10.54
C GLN A 64 -10.00 -16.15 10.90
N SER A 65 -11.17 -16.13 10.28
CA SER A 65 -12.22 -17.12 10.49
C SER A 65 -11.77 -18.55 10.17
N ILE A 66 -10.92 -18.74 9.17
CA ILE A 66 -10.33 -20.04 8.84
C ILE A 66 -9.34 -20.46 9.94
N TYR A 67 -8.48 -19.57 10.42
CA TYR A 67 -7.55 -19.89 11.51
C TYR A 67 -8.30 -20.30 12.78
N ASP A 68 -9.29 -19.51 13.18
CA ASP A 68 -10.11 -19.77 14.37
C ASP A 68 -10.83 -21.12 14.25
N TYR A 69 -11.37 -21.45 13.06
CA TYR A 69 -12.05 -22.72 12.81
C TYR A 69 -11.11 -23.92 12.81
N ILE A 70 -9.85 -23.77 12.36
CA ILE A 70 -8.85 -24.83 12.40
C ILE A 70 -8.39 -25.09 13.84
N GLU A 71 -8.26 -24.04 14.65
CA GLU A 71 -7.84 -24.13 16.05
C GLU A 71 -8.91 -24.77 16.94
N ASP A 72 -10.17 -24.36 16.79
CA ASP A 72 -11.30 -24.98 17.49
C ASP A 72 -12.52 -25.17 16.55
N PRO A 73 -12.59 -26.30 15.83
CA PRO A 73 -13.71 -26.60 14.94
C PRO A 73 -15.08 -26.69 15.63
N SER A 74 -15.11 -26.85 16.96
CA SER A 74 -16.34 -27.06 17.72
C SER A 74 -17.23 -25.81 17.79
N GLN A 75 -16.65 -24.62 17.62
CA GLN A 75 -17.36 -23.33 17.64
C GLN A 75 -18.08 -23.00 16.31
N GLY A 76 -17.91 -23.84 15.28
CA GLY A 76 -18.42 -23.60 13.93
C GLY A 76 -17.70 -22.46 13.20
N PHE A 77 -17.99 -22.28 11.92
CA PHE A 77 -17.37 -21.21 11.13
C PHE A 77 -18.03 -19.86 11.41
N GLN A 78 -17.27 -18.91 11.96
CA GLN A 78 -17.77 -17.58 12.32
C GLN A 78 -17.02 -16.47 11.57
N PHE A 79 -17.75 -15.66 10.80
CA PHE A 79 -17.15 -14.61 9.95
C PHE A 79 -16.86 -13.28 10.69
N ASN A 80 -16.87 -13.28 12.04
CA ASN A 80 -16.91 -12.05 12.84
C ASN A 80 -15.79 -11.95 13.91
N GLY A 81 -14.75 -12.79 13.85
CA GLY A 81 -13.76 -12.95 14.93
C GLY A 81 -12.57 -11.98 14.93
N GLY A 82 -12.21 -11.40 13.78
CA GLY A 82 -11.05 -10.50 13.71
C GLY A 82 -10.56 -10.25 12.28
N LEU A 83 -9.35 -9.69 12.18
CA LEU A 83 -8.71 -9.36 10.89
C LEU A 83 -7.23 -9.79 10.91
N THR A 84 -6.87 -10.73 10.05
CA THR A 84 -5.46 -11.08 9.85
C THR A 84 -4.83 -10.19 8.78
N PHE A 85 -3.78 -9.43 9.14
CA PHE A 85 -3.09 -8.52 8.21
C PHE A 85 -2.59 -9.23 6.94
N ILE A 86 -1.95 -10.39 7.07
CA ILE A 86 -1.41 -11.16 5.93
C ILE A 86 -2.53 -11.59 4.97
N GLY A 87 -3.66 -12.06 5.51
CA GLY A 87 -4.83 -12.43 4.71
C GLY A 87 -5.35 -11.27 3.88
N GLY A 88 -5.36 -10.06 4.44
CA GLY A 88 -5.76 -8.86 3.70
C GLY A 88 -4.75 -8.40 2.66
N LEU A 89 -3.46 -8.46 2.99
CA LEU A 89 -2.38 -8.11 2.05
C LEU A 89 -2.38 -9.05 0.83
N ILE A 90 -2.47 -10.37 1.05
CA ILE A 90 -2.50 -11.37 -0.01
C ILE A 90 -3.77 -11.21 -0.85
N GLY A 91 -4.94 -11.14 -0.20
CA GLY A 91 -6.23 -11.01 -0.90
C GLY A 91 -6.30 -9.75 -1.76
N GLY A 92 -5.88 -8.61 -1.21
CA GLY A 92 -5.83 -7.34 -1.95
C GLY A 92 -4.84 -7.36 -3.11
N ALA A 93 -3.61 -7.87 -2.89
CA ALA A 93 -2.60 -7.94 -3.94
C ALA A 93 -3.01 -8.89 -5.08
N VAL A 94 -3.56 -10.06 -4.75
CA VAL A 94 -4.05 -11.04 -5.74
C VAL A 94 -5.22 -10.46 -6.52
N CYS A 95 -6.19 -9.82 -5.84
CA CYS A 95 -7.31 -9.14 -6.50
C CYS A 95 -6.82 -8.08 -7.50
N PHE A 96 -5.90 -7.22 -7.07
CA PHE A 96 -5.32 -6.17 -7.90
C PHE A 96 -4.67 -6.75 -9.16
N LEU A 97 -3.85 -7.80 -8.99
CA LEU A 97 -3.15 -8.46 -10.08
C LEU A 97 -4.10 -9.16 -11.05
N ILE A 98 -5.11 -9.88 -10.55
CA ILE A 98 -6.12 -10.54 -11.40
C ILE A 98 -6.84 -9.51 -12.27
N ILE A 99 -7.38 -8.45 -11.67
CA ILE A 99 -8.08 -7.39 -12.40
C ILE A 99 -7.12 -6.73 -13.41
N TYR A 100 -5.89 -6.44 -13.00
CA TYR A 100 -4.88 -5.91 -13.91
C TYR A 100 -4.63 -6.84 -15.11
N PHE A 101 -4.39 -8.13 -14.89
CA PHE A 101 -4.05 -9.08 -15.96
C PHE A 101 -5.23 -9.35 -16.91
N ILE A 102 -6.47 -9.27 -16.43
CA ILE A 102 -7.67 -9.34 -17.28
C ILE A 102 -7.72 -8.14 -18.23
N PHE A 103 -7.49 -6.93 -17.73
CA PHE A 103 -7.63 -5.69 -18.51
C PHE A 103 -6.32 -5.17 -19.13
N ARG A 104 -5.17 -5.83 -18.92
CA ARG A 104 -3.85 -5.32 -19.33
C ARG A 104 -3.74 -4.99 -20.82
N LYS A 105 -4.43 -5.73 -21.69
CA LYS A 105 -4.40 -5.51 -23.15
C LYS A 105 -5.10 -4.20 -23.52
N LYS A 106 -6.20 -3.88 -22.82
CA LYS A 106 -6.96 -2.63 -22.99
C LYS A 106 -6.13 -1.40 -22.63
N TYR A 107 -5.22 -1.53 -21.67
CA TYR A 107 -4.38 -0.44 -21.18
C TYR A 107 -2.89 -0.57 -21.56
N GLN A 108 -2.60 -1.29 -22.66
CA GLN A 108 -1.26 -1.41 -23.24
C GLN A 108 -0.16 -1.86 -22.26
N SER A 109 -0.51 -2.68 -21.26
CA SER A 109 0.42 -3.27 -20.28
C SER A 109 1.35 -2.27 -19.55
N ARG A 110 0.80 -1.12 -19.16
CA ARG A 110 1.52 0.01 -18.55
C ARG A 110 1.82 -0.12 -17.04
N LEU A 111 1.80 -1.34 -16.46
CA LEU A 111 2.09 -1.52 -15.03
C LEU A 111 3.43 -0.91 -14.61
N ILE A 112 4.43 -0.95 -15.48
CA ILE A 112 5.75 -0.38 -15.22
C ILE A 112 5.71 1.13 -14.93
N ASP A 113 4.70 1.85 -15.43
CA ASP A 113 4.56 3.30 -15.22
C ASP A 113 4.07 3.64 -13.80
N VAL A 114 3.47 2.67 -13.11
CA VAL A 114 2.85 2.86 -11.80
C VAL A 114 3.50 2.00 -10.71
N ILE A 115 4.21 0.92 -11.06
CA ILE A 115 4.90 0.05 -10.09
C ILE A 115 6.00 0.77 -9.30
N SER A 116 6.55 1.89 -9.81
CA SER A 116 7.49 2.74 -9.07
C SER A 116 6.79 3.73 -8.11
N ILE A 117 5.47 3.91 -8.27
CA ILE A 117 4.63 4.83 -7.48
C ILE A 117 3.93 4.09 -6.34
N LEU A 118 3.37 2.90 -6.62
CA LEU A 118 2.65 2.08 -5.63
C LEU A 118 3.39 1.92 -4.29
N PRO A 119 4.70 1.69 -4.24
CA PRO A 119 5.43 1.55 -2.97
C PRO A 119 5.31 2.79 -2.09
N CYS A 120 5.36 3.99 -2.66
CA CYS A 120 5.21 5.24 -1.92
C CYS A 120 3.81 5.34 -1.29
N SER A 121 2.78 4.96 -2.05
CA SER A 121 1.39 4.91 -1.57
C SER A 121 1.19 3.87 -0.46
N ILE A 122 1.77 2.67 -0.61
CA ILE A 122 1.69 1.60 0.40
C ILE A 122 2.41 2.01 1.69
N LEU A 123 3.65 2.51 1.57
CA LEU A 123 4.48 2.89 2.72
C LEU A 123 3.80 3.93 3.61
N VAL A 124 3.21 4.98 3.01
CA VAL A 124 2.57 6.04 3.80
C VAL A 124 1.30 5.53 4.49
N ALA A 125 0.45 4.75 3.81
CA ALA A 125 -0.72 4.14 4.44
C ALA A 125 -0.33 3.21 5.59
N HIS A 126 0.71 2.40 5.39
CA HIS A 126 1.21 1.47 6.40
C HIS A 126 1.78 2.21 7.62
N ALA A 127 2.54 3.29 7.40
CA ALA A 127 3.08 4.11 8.48
C ALA A 127 1.98 4.66 9.38
N PHE A 128 0.92 5.24 8.79
CA PHE A 128 -0.25 5.70 9.53
C PHE A 128 -0.98 4.56 10.25
N GLY A 129 -1.10 3.38 9.63
CA GLY A 129 -1.63 2.19 10.29
C GLY A 129 -0.87 1.83 11.57
N ARG A 130 0.48 1.93 11.56
CA ARG A 130 1.32 1.67 12.74
C ARG A 130 1.22 2.73 13.82
N VAL A 131 1.06 4.00 13.44
CA VAL A 131 0.68 5.06 14.38
C VAL A 131 -0.69 4.76 15.01
N GLY A 132 -1.63 4.25 14.21
CA GLY A 132 -2.90 3.72 14.71
C GLY A 132 -2.70 2.62 15.76
N CYS A 133 -1.85 1.61 15.49
CA CYS A 133 -1.57 0.53 16.44
C CYS A 133 -1.00 1.06 17.77
N PHE A 134 -0.15 2.09 17.70
CA PHE A 134 0.36 2.75 18.90
C PHE A 134 -0.78 3.34 19.74
N PHE A 135 -1.73 4.05 19.13
CA PHE A 135 -2.90 4.58 19.82
C PHE A 135 -3.85 3.51 20.34
N ALA A 136 -3.95 2.37 19.66
CA ALA A 136 -4.71 1.21 20.11
C ALA A 136 -4.04 0.47 21.29
N GLY A 137 -2.74 0.71 21.54
CA GLY A 137 -1.97 0.00 22.57
C GLY A 137 -1.73 -1.47 22.25
N CYS A 138 -1.72 -1.86 20.98
CA CYS A 138 -1.51 -3.25 20.55
C CYS A 138 -0.20 -3.40 19.77
N CYS A 139 0.32 -4.63 19.63
CA CYS A 139 1.54 -4.93 18.86
C CYS A 139 2.84 -4.32 19.43
N TYR A 140 2.97 -4.17 20.75
CA TYR A 140 4.22 -3.71 21.38
C TYR A 140 5.26 -4.84 21.47
N GLY A 141 6.48 -4.49 21.86
CA GLY A 141 7.58 -5.43 22.05
C GLY A 141 7.80 -5.84 23.50
N LYS A 142 8.98 -6.40 23.76
CA LYS A 142 9.35 -6.96 25.06
C LYS A 142 9.37 -5.92 26.17
N PRO A 143 9.19 -6.34 27.43
CA PRO A 143 9.41 -5.49 28.58
C PRO A 143 10.82 -4.90 28.57
N THR A 144 10.94 -3.65 28.98
CA THR A 144 12.21 -2.93 28.95
C THR A 144 12.27 -1.80 29.96
N ASP A 145 13.45 -1.61 30.55
CA ASP A 145 13.76 -0.45 31.40
C ASP A 145 14.40 0.70 30.61
N SER A 146 14.49 0.57 29.28
CA SER A 146 15.04 1.60 28.40
C SER A 146 14.30 2.93 28.52
N ILE A 147 15.02 4.04 28.29
CA ILE A 147 14.46 5.38 28.20
C ILE A 147 13.39 5.52 27.09
N PHE A 148 13.42 4.64 26.09
CA PHE A 148 12.44 4.60 25.01
C PHE A 148 11.24 3.70 25.32
N GLY A 149 11.22 3.05 26.49
CA GLY A 149 10.13 2.19 26.93
C GLY A 149 8.87 3.00 27.23
N ILE A 150 7.73 2.55 26.70
CA ILE A 150 6.42 3.16 26.92
C ILE A 150 5.57 2.19 27.72
N GLN A 151 4.93 2.68 28.78
CA GLN A 151 3.97 1.90 29.57
C GLN A 151 2.57 2.15 29.01
N PHE A 152 1.95 1.12 28.45
CA PHE A 152 0.56 1.19 28.02
C PHE A 152 -0.39 1.03 29.22
N VAL A 153 -1.64 1.46 29.05
CA VAL A 153 -2.65 1.41 30.12
C VAL A 153 -2.97 -0.05 30.40
N GLY A 154 -3.01 -0.43 31.67
CA GLY A 154 -3.21 -1.82 32.10
C GLY A 154 -1.93 -2.64 32.18
N MET A 155 -0.76 -2.08 31.86
CA MET A 155 0.54 -2.75 32.03
C MET A 155 1.24 -2.20 33.28
N THR A 156 1.93 -3.07 34.00
CA THR A 156 2.76 -2.71 35.17
C THR A 156 4.20 -2.35 34.78
N GLN A 157 4.64 -2.79 33.60
CA GLN A 157 6.00 -2.62 33.08
C GLN A 157 6.01 -1.82 31.77
N LYS A 158 7.12 -1.12 31.51
CA LYS A 158 7.37 -0.46 30.22
C LYS A 158 7.72 -1.51 29.17
N VAL A 159 7.30 -1.26 27.93
CA VAL A 159 7.57 -2.13 26.77
C VAL A 159 8.16 -1.33 25.63
N TYR A 160 8.91 -1.99 24.74
CA TYR A 160 9.39 -1.34 23.52
C TYR A 160 8.22 -0.96 22.61
N PRO A 161 8.09 0.31 22.19
CA PRO A 161 7.03 0.74 21.27
C PRO A 161 7.38 0.39 19.82
N THR A 162 7.43 -0.91 19.51
CA THR A 162 7.83 -1.42 18.18
C THR A 162 6.96 -0.90 17.05
N GLN A 163 5.72 -0.50 17.32
CA GLN A 163 4.83 0.18 16.36
C GLN A 163 5.36 1.54 15.94
N LEU A 164 5.93 2.32 16.86
CA LEU A 164 6.55 3.61 16.54
C LEU A 164 7.86 3.42 15.78
N PHE A 165 8.68 2.43 16.17
CA PHE A 165 9.90 2.10 15.42
C PHE A 165 9.56 1.71 13.97
N GLU A 166 8.53 0.90 13.78
CA GLU A 166 8.04 0.52 12.45
C GLU A 166 7.44 1.70 11.69
N ALA A 167 6.65 2.56 12.34
CA ALA A 167 6.10 3.77 11.71
C ALA A 167 7.20 4.73 11.23
N ILE A 168 8.22 4.99 12.07
CA ILE A 168 9.36 5.84 11.73
C ILE A 168 10.12 5.24 10.54
N PHE A 169 10.42 3.94 10.59
CA PHE A 169 11.08 3.25 9.48
C PHE A 169 10.28 3.37 8.18
N LEU A 170 8.96 3.16 8.22
CA LEU A 170 8.08 3.27 7.05
C LEU A 170 8.04 4.69 6.49
N PHE A 171 8.00 5.73 7.33
CA PHE A 171 8.07 7.13 6.88
C PHE A 171 9.44 7.49 6.27
N VAL A 172 10.53 6.99 6.84
CA VAL A 172 11.88 7.17 6.28
C VAL A 172 11.98 6.47 4.92
N LEU A 173 11.51 5.22 4.83
CA LEU A 173 11.51 4.46 3.58
C LEU A 173 10.60 5.10 2.52
N PHE A 174 9.46 5.66 2.93
CA PHE A 174 8.62 6.50 2.06
C PHE A 174 9.40 7.70 1.53
N GLY A 175 10.09 8.44 2.39
CA GLY A 175 10.92 9.59 2.01
C GLY A 175 12.01 9.21 1.00
N ILE A 176 12.69 8.08 1.22
CA ILE A 176 13.70 7.54 0.29
C ILE A 176 13.06 7.19 -1.06
N CYS A 177 11.98 6.40 -1.08
CA CYS A 177 11.29 6.02 -2.32
C CYS A 177 10.73 7.25 -3.06
N ALA A 178 10.17 8.22 -2.34
CA ALA A 178 9.67 9.46 -2.91
C ALA A 178 10.81 10.29 -3.51
N PHE A 179 11.96 10.40 -2.85
CA PHE A 179 13.14 11.08 -3.39
C PHE A 179 13.67 10.37 -4.65
N LEU A 180 13.83 9.05 -4.58
CA LEU A 180 14.28 8.23 -5.71
C LEU A 180 13.35 8.38 -6.93
N PHE A 181 12.04 8.38 -6.70
CA PHE A 181 11.06 8.58 -7.77
C PHE A 181 11.06 10.02 -8.30
N LEU A 182 10.84 11.02 -7.44
CA LEU A 182 10.63 12.41 -7.86
C LEU A 182 11.89 13.10 -8.39
N LYS A 183 13.06 12.77 -7.85
CA LYS A 183 14.32 13.44 -8.21
C LYS A 183 15.21 12.59 -9.11
N LYS A 184 15.22 11.26 -8.93
CA LYS A 184 16.10 10.37 -9.69
C LYS A 184 15.37 9.60 -10.80
N LYS A 185 14.03 9.73 -10.92
CA LYS A 185 13.19 8.96 -11.86
C LYS A 185 13.46 7.46 -11.77
N PHE A 186 13.68 6.97 -10.55
CA PHE A 186 14.08 5.60 -10.28
C PHE A 186 12.89 4.64 -10.44
N ALA A 187 13.08 3.58 -11.24
CA ALA A 187 12.01 2.65 -11.59
C ALA A 187 11.85 1.46 -10.62
N TYR A 188 12.83 1.21 -9.73
CA TYR A 188 12.88 0.00 -8.89
C TYR A 188 12.45 0.25 -7.45
N ASN A 189 11.53 1.19 -7.21
CA ASN A 189 11.02 1.45 -5.87
C ASN A 189 10.30 0.24 -5.25
N MET A 190 9.65 -0.62 -6.05
CA MET A 190 8.96 -1.81 -5.52
C MET A 190 9.96 -2.81 -4.92
N PRO A 191 11.07 -3.18 -5.61
CA PRO A 191 12.16 -3.90 -4.97
C PRO A 191 12.72 -3.24 -3.71
N VAL A 192 12.97 -1.93 -3.73
CA VAL A 192 13.51 -1.19 -2.56
C VAL A 192 12.58 -1.33 -1.36
N TYR A 193 11.27 -1.18 -1.59
CA TYR A 193 10.27 -1.38 -0.55
C TYR A 193 10.28 -2.81 -0.01
N LEU A 194 10.21 -3.82 -0.88
CA LEU A 194 10.15 -5.23 -0.47
C LEU A 194 11.39 -5.67 0.31
N ILE A 195 12.58 -5.29 -0.17
CA ILE A 195 13.83 -5.62 0.50
C ILE A 195 13.95 -4.84 1.81
N GLY A 196 13.75 -3.52 1.78
CA GLY A 196 13.91 -2.67 2.96
C GLY A 196 12.95 -3.06 4.08
N TYR A 197 11.66 -3.15 3.77
CA TYR A 197 10.66 -3.55 4.77
C TYR A 197 10.80 -5.02 5.16
N GLY A 198 11.18 -5.92 4.25
CA GLY A 198 11.44 -7.33 4.57
C GLY A 198 12.57 -7.51 5.59
N ILE A 199 13.69 -6.80 5.40
CA ILE A 199 14.81 -6.78 6.35
C ILE A 199 14.35 -6.21 7.69
N PHE A 200 13.68 -5.05 7.69
CA PHE A 200 13.18 -4.44 8.92
C PHE A 200 12.25 -5.38 9.67
N ARG A 201 11.32 -6.04 8.96
CA ARG A 201 10.34 -6.97 9.55
C ARG A 201 11.02 -8.19 10.16
N PHE A 202 12.09 -8.68 9.55
CA PHE A 202 12.90 -9.75 10.11
C PHE A 202 13.59 -9.31 11.42
N LEU A 203 14.18 -8.11 11.44
CA LEU A 203 14.94 -7.60 12.58
C LEU A 203 14.05 -7.19 13.76
N ILE A 204 12.91 -6.55 13.50
CA ILE A 204 12.04 -6.04 14.58
C ILE A 204 11.42 -7.19 15.39
N GLU A 205 11.34 -8.40 14.82
CA GLU A 205 10.79 -9.55 15.51
C GLU A 205 11.60 -9.95 16.76
N TYR A 206 12.92 -9.76 16.75
CA TYR A 206 13.76 -10.05 17.93
C TYR A 206 13.37 -9.23 19.16
N ILE A 207 12.76 -8.05 18.93
CA ILE A 207 12.32 -7.10 19.96
C ILE A 207 10.82 -7.27 20.24
N ARG A 208 10.06 -7.94 19.36
CA ARG A 208 8.62 -8.19 19.57
C ARG A 208 8.37 -9.25 20.64
N ASP A 209 7.20 -9.12 21.26
CA ASP A 209 6.74 -9.95 22.38
C ASP A 209 5.30 -10.40 22.16
N ASP A 210 4.98 -10.77 20.93
CA ASP A 210 3.73 -11.46 20.61
C ASP A 210 4.04 -12.85 20.07
N ASP A 211 3.63 -13.89 20.81
CA ASP A 211 3.67 -15.25 20.30
C ASP A 211 2.62 -15.38 19.18
N ARG A 212 3.09 -15.44 17.94
CA ARG A 212 2.26 -15.60 16.75
C ARG A 212 2.18 -17.06 16.30
N GLY A 213 2.62 -17.98 17.15
CA GLY A 213 2.87 -19.37 16.78
C GLY A 213 4.11 -19.52 15.89
N GLY A 214 4.52 -20.76 15.67
CA GLY A 214 5.59 -21.11 14.73
C GLY A 214 5.02 -21.68 13.44
N PHE A 215 5.30 -21.06 12.29
CA PHE A 215 4.96 -21.63 10.98
C PHE A 215 6.05 -22.61 10.50
N VAL A 216 7.31 -22.28 10.79
CA VAL A 216 8.49 -23.10 10.49
C VAL A 216 9.25 -23.31 11.80
N PRO A 217 9.75 -24.52 12.10
CA PRO A 217 10.56 -24.76 13.29
C PRO A 217 11.73 -23.77 13.38
N GLY A 218 11.80 -23.02 14.49
CA GLY A 218 12.88 -22.06 14.76
C GLY A 218 12.73 -20.68 14.09
N MET A 219 11.61 -20.38 13.41
CA MET A 219 11.39 -19.09 12.75
C MET A 219 9.98 -18.56 12.98
N SER A 220 9.85 -17.28 13.31
CA SER A 220 8.53 -16.65 13.45
C SER A 220 7.85 -16.44 12.08
N PRO A 221 6.51 -16.35 12.03
CA PRO A 221 5.79 -16.01 10.81
C PRO A 221 6.27 -14.70 10.18
N SER A 222 6.55 -13.68 11.00
CA SER A 222 7.03 -12.38 10.50
C SER A 222 8.41 -12.47 9.86
N GLN A 223 9.31 -13.31 10.41
CA GLN A 223 10.64 -13.54 9.85
C GLN A 223 10.54 -14.27 8.51
N PHE A 224 9.68 -15.30 8.42
CA PHE A 224 9.44 -16.02 7.16
C PHE A 224 8.94 -15.07 6.06
N TRP A 225 7.91 -14.27 6.36
CA TRP A 225 7.40 -13.29 5.40
C TRP A 225 8.42 -12.20 5.06
N GLY A 226 9.23 -11.76 6.03
CA GLY A 226 10.35 -10.84 5.79
C GLY A 226 11.33 -11.39 4.77
N LEU A 227 11.72 -12.66 4.91
CA LEU A 227 12.61 -13.34 3.96
C LEU A 227 11.97 -13.48 2.57
N VAL A 228 10.70 -13.89 2.50
CA VAL A 228 9.95 -13.98 1.23
C VAL A 228 9.93 -12.62 0.52
N MET A 229 9.69 -11.53 1.25
CA MET A 229 9.71 -10.18 0.67
C MET A 229 11.09 -9.81 0.12
N VAL A 230 12.18 -10.12 0.83
CA VAL A 230 13.55 -9.87 0.36
C VAL A 230 13.83 -10.65 -0.93
N VAL A 231 13.53 -11.95 -0.95
CA VAL A 231 13.74 -12.80 -2.13
C VAL A 231 12.92 -12.28 -3.32
N LEU A 232 11.64 -11.98 -3.13
CA LEU A 232 10.79 -11.41 -4.18
C LEU A 232 11.32 -10.07 -4.69
N GLY A 233 11.80 -9.20 -3.80
CA GLY A 233 12.41 -7.93 -4.17
C GLY A 233 13.64 -8.11 -5.04
N ILE A 234 14.53 -9.05 -4.69
CA ILE A 234 15.73 -9.38 -5.48
C ILE A 234 15.33 -9.92 -6.87
N VAL A 235 14.39 -10.86 -6.93
CA VAL A 235 13.88 -11.41 -8.20
C VAL A 235 13.28 -10.31 -9.08
N LEU A 236 12.53 -9.38 -8.47
CA LEU A 236 11.95 -8.25 -9.22
C LEU A 236 13.00 -7.32 -9.82
N ILE A 237 14.17 -7.13 -9.19
CA ILE A 237 15.25 -6.34 -9.80
C ILE A 237 15.65 -6.94 -11.15
N PHE A 238 15.87 -8.25 -11.20
CA PHE A 238 16.30 -8.93 -12.42
C PHE A 238 15.20 -9.00 -13.48
N THR A 239 13.95 -9.25 -13.09
CA THR A 239 12.83 -9.35 -14.04
C THR A 239 12.37 -7.99 -14.57
N MET A 240 12.46 -6.92 -13.77
CA MET A 240 12.10 -5.57 -14.21
C MET A 240 13.17 -4.93 -15.09
N ARG A 241 14.45 -5.31 -14.95
CA ARG A 241 15.56 -4.76 -15.76
C ARG A 241 15.29 -4.68 -17.27
N PRO A 242 14.95 -5.77 -17.96
CA PRO A 242 14.68 -5.71 -19.41
C PRO A 242 13.43 -4.88 -19.73
N ILE A 243 12.42 -4.90 -18.86
CA ILE A 243 11.16 -4.17 -19.06
C ILE A 243 11.39 -2.65 -18.96
N VAL A 244 12.11 -2.22 -17.93
CA VAL A 244 12.48 -0.82 -17.71
C VAL A 244 13.35 -0.29 -18.86
N ALA A 245 14.34 -1.08 -19.31
CA ALA A 245 15.20 -0.71 -20.43
C ALA A 245 14.38 -0.50 -21.73
N ARG A 246 13.50 -1.45 -22.07
CA ARG A 246 12.61 -1.34 -23.24
C ARG A 246 11.67 -0.14 -23.14
N ARG A 247 11.09 0.10 -21.97
CA ARG A 247 10.20 1.25 -21.74
C ARG A 247 10.95 2.57 -21.91
N LYS A 248 12.17 2.67 -21.41
CA LYS A 248 13.01 3.87 -21.54
C LYS A 248 13.39 4.13 -23.01
N ALA A 249 13.72 3.09 -23.78
CA ALA A 249 13.97 3.20 -25.21
C ALA A 249 12.71 3.67 -25.97
N TYR A 250 11.56 3.05 -25.72
CA TYR A 250 10.29 3.44 -26.34
C TYR A 250 9.94 4.92 -26.09
N LEU A 251 10.09 5.39 -24.85
CA LEU A 251 9.82 6.79 -24.49
C LEU A 251 10.83 7.79 -25.06
N ALA A 252 12.04 7.34 -25.42
CA ALA A 252 13.02 8.18 -26.10
C ALA A 252 12.63 8.39 -27.58
N GLU A 253 12.04 7.37 -28.22
CA GLU A 253 11.53 7.45 -29.60
C GLU A 253 10.14 8.12 -29.68
N HIS A 254 9.32 7.94 -28.65
CA HIS A 254 7.95 8.44 -28.58
C HIS A 254 7.78 9.33 -27.34
N PRO A 255 8.35 10.55 -27.34
CA PRO A 255 8.24 11.45 -26.20
C PRO A 255 6.77 11.76 -25.91
N ILE A 256 6.42 11.79 -24.62
CA ILE A 256 5.08 12.16 -24.18
C ILE A 256 4.90 13.65 -24.49
N VAL A 257 4.17 13.97 -25.56
CA VAL A 257 3.82 15.33 -25.92
C VAL A 257 2.74 15.78 -24.93
N GLU A 258 3.07 16.72 -24.05
CA GLU A 258 2.03 17.43 -23.29
C GLU A 258 1.17 18.20 -24.30
N THR A 259 -0.09 17.80 -24.48
CA THR A 259 -1.05 18.67 -25.15
C THR A 259 -1.14 19.93 -24.30
N PRO A 260 -0.71 21.11 -24.79
CA PRO A 260 -0.74 22.32 -23.99
C PRO A 260 -2.18 22.55 -23.54
N GLU A 261 -2.39 22.94 -22.29
CA GLU A 261 -3.73 23.26 -21.75
C GLU A 261 -4.49 24.29 -22.61
N LYS A 262 -3.74 25.10 -23.38
CA LYS A 262 -4.23 26.00 -24.44
C LYS A 262 -4.99 25.26 -25.55
N SER A 263 -4.49 24.12 -26.03
CA SER A 263 -5.09 23.37 -27.14
C SER A 263 -6.42 22.71 -26.76
N LEU A 264 -6.62 22.37 -25.48
CA LEU A 264 -7.89 21.84 -24.98
C LEU A 264 -8.97 22.93 -24.90
N LYS A 265 -8.60 24.15 -24.50
CA LYS A 265 -9.52 25.31 -24.51
C LYS A 265 -9.91 25.69 -25.94
N GLU A 266 -8.96 25.68 -26.87
CA GLU A 266 -9.18 25.92 -28.29
C GLU A 266 -10.06 24.82 -28.91
N SER A 267 -9.75 23.54 -28.65
CA SER A 267 -10.58 22.41 -29.13
C SER A 267 -11.99 22.41 -28.54
N TYR A 268 -12.16 22.79 -27.27
CA TYR A 268 -13.47 22.95 -26.65
C TYR A 268 -14.26 24.12 -27.26
N ALA A 269 -13.59 25.25 -27.52
CA ALA A 269 -14.21 26.40 -28.18
C ALA A 269 -14.68 26.05 -29.61
N GLU A 270 -13.84 25.35 -30.38
CA GLU A 270 -14.19 24.86 -31.73
C GLU A 270 -15.37 23.88 -31.71
N TRP A 271 -15.38 22.93 -30.77
CA TRP A 271 -16.51 22.00 -30.61
C TRP A 271 -17.79 22.75 -30.27
N LYS A 272 -17.72 23.75 -29.39
CA LYS A 272 -18.87 24.57 -28.96
C LYS A 272 -19.41 25.39 -30.13
N ALA A 273 -18.54 25.99 -30.95
CA ALA A 273 -18.89 26.73 -32.16
C ALA A 273 -19.58 25.82 -33.20
N LYS A 274 -19.00 24.66 -33.50
CA LYS A 274 -19.61 23.66 -34.42
C LYS A 274 -20.98 23.18 -33.96
N ARG A 275 -21.22 23.12 -32.64
CA ARG A 275 -22.51 22.71 -32.08
C ARG A 275 -23.55 23.83 -32.13
N ALA A 276 -23.14 25.09 -32.05
CA ALA A 276 -24.01 26.25 -32.23
C ALA A 276 -24.47 26.37 -33.69
N GLU A 277 -23.56 26.25 -34.65
CA GLU A 277 -23.88 26.27 -36.10
C GLU A 277 -24.86 25.17 -36.52
N LYS A 278 -24.74 23.97 -35.93
CA LYS A 278 -25.69 22.87 -36.19
C LYS A 278 -27.10 23.13 -35.65
N LYS A 279 -27.23 23.93 -34.57
CA LYS A 279 -28.54 24.31 -34.02
C LYS A 279 -29.23 25.40 -34.85
N ASP A 280 -28.46 26.32 -35.41
CA ASP A 280 -29.01 27.37 -36.28
C ASP A 280 -29.43 26.83 -37.65
N LYS A 281 -28.79 25.77 -38.16
CA LYS A 281 -29.21 25.10 -39.41
C LYS A 281 -30.42 24.16 -39.27
N GLN A 282 -30.95 23.98 -38.06
CA GLN A 282 -32.12 23.14 -37.76
C GLN A 282 -33.36 23.95 -37.37
N LYS A 283 -33.28 25.28 -37.40
CA LYS A 283 -34.42 26.22 -37.30
C LYS A 283 -34.72 26.80 -38.68
#